data_AF-A0A7K2ITI2-F1
#
_entry.id   AF-A0A7K2ITI2-F1
#
_cell.length_a   1.000
_cell.length_b   1.000
_cell.length_c   1.000
_cell.angle_alpha   90.00
_cell.angle_beta   90.00
_cell.angle_gamma   90.00
#
_symmetry.space_group_name_H-M   'P 1'
#
loop_
_entity.id
_entity.type
_entity.pdbx_description
1 polymer ?
#
loop_
_entity_poly.entity_id
_entity_poly.type
_entity_poly.pdbx_seq_one_letter_code
_entity_poly.pdbx_strand_id
1 'polypeptide(L)'
;MRSNRDHLRRIGDETQRSREHLSNIEDSSAATARSAAQNTQLLKGIAYTNRVNMVFNGITAMNSARQLRTQKQQLALQNEQHRLQQEQHALQQAVSAQTARHEFSMWRQTPEGVAFVEWQERAVSLLPFLRSRERTWNTAWANAIERTRAEVPEGEKQRIRNHPARLKQNGLRIASFVAFAVAVLCAISFGLQFFFYGLVQATGGGSSERAHGSITYEECLDILADPDNIIMNESDCEAIRPVENTPPSIVPLVLAAGTCVGLVIARKVRQRTAQNDPTLEQESRARIARWGFDPLSTQGVGFPWHESEGFAGYADNIEHMLHSAPSTRPMPSQLIPLQVPTPLQPSERLPGEANDVLVMFHEENEQLSQ
;
A
#
# COMPACT_ATOMS: atom_id res chain seq x y z
N MET A 1 -33.97 -22.92 20.94
CA MET A 1 -33.55 -22.11 22.12
C MET A 1 -32.03 -22.15 22.26
N ARG A 2 -31.36 -21.24 21.55
CA ARG A 2 -29.93 -20.86 21.63
C ARG A 2 -29.93 -19.43 21.08
N SER A 3 -29.37 -18.40 21.69
CA SER A 3 -28.88 -18.22 23.05
C SER A 3 -28.74 -16.70 23.21
N ASN A 4 -29.45 -16.11 24.18
CA ASN A 4 -29.26 -14.70 24.60
C ASN A 4 -27.78 -14.35 24.91
N ARG A 5 -26.93 -15.38 25.06
CA ARG A 5 -25.49 -15.28 25.35
C ARG A 5 -24.68 -14.71 24.18
N ASP A 6 -25.08 -14.97 22.93
CA ASP A 6 -24.35 -14.45 21.75
C ASP A 6 -24.67 -12.97 21.52
N HIS A 7 -25.92 -12.57 21.83
CA HIS A 7 -26.34 -11.17 21.74
C HIS A 7 -25.66 -10.30 22.82
N LEU A 8 -25.48 -10.84 24.03
CA LEU A 8 -24.73 -10.18 25.10
C LEU A 8 -23.23 -10.07 24.80
N ARG A 9 -22.65 -11.05 24.11
CA ARG A 9 -21.24 -11.03 23.70
C ARG A 9 -20.98 -9.96 22.64
N ARG A 10 -21.90 -9.80 21.68
CA ARG A 10 -21.82 -8.76 20.64
C ARG A 10 -21.92 -7.35 21.23
N ILE A 11 -22.81 -7.14 22.21
CA ILE A 11 -22.93 -5.87 22.93
C ILE A 11 -21.65 -5.58 23.76
N GLY A 12 -21.02 -6.61 24.33
CA GLY A 12 -19.73 -6.50 25.01
C GLY A 12 -18.60 -6.05 24.07
N ASP A 13 -18.50 -6.66 22.90
CA ASP A 13 -17.47 -6.32 21.90
C ASP A 13 -17.67 -4.91 21.31
N GLU A 14 -18.92 -4.49 21.09
CA GLU A 14 -19.26 -3.14 20.61
C GLU A 14 -18.99 -2.06 21.66
N THR A 15 -19.28 -2.33 22.93
CA THR A 15 -18.97 -1.39 24.04
C THR A 15 -17.47 -1.29 24.28
N GLN A 16 -16.71 -2.36 24.06
CA GLN A 16 -15.25 -2.33 24.16
C GLN A 16 -14.61 -1.54 23.01
N ARG A 17 -15.06 -1.74 21.76
CA ARG A 17 -14.63 -0.90 20.63
C ARG A 17 -15.00 0.57 20.80
N SER A 18 -16.18 0.86 21.37
CA SER A 18 -16.57 2.24 21.66
C SER A 18 -15.69 2.87 22.74
N ARG A 19 -15.22 2.11 23.74
CA ARG A 19 -14.25 2.59 24.74
C ARG A 19 -12.86 2.81 24.15
N GLU A 20 -12.38 1.91 23.29
CA GLU A 20 -11.11 2.09 22.58
C GLU A 20 -11.16 3.29 21.62
N HIS A 21 -12.32 3.53 20.99
CA HIS A 21 -12.48 4.70 20.14
C HIS A 21 -12.51 6.00 20.97
N LEU A 22 -13.18 6.00 22.12
CA LEU A 22 -13.18 7.14 23.05
C LEU A 22 -11.80 7.38 23.66
N SER A 23 -11.05 6.34 24.02
CA SER A 23 -9.67 6.48 24.51
C SER A 23 -8.73 6.99 23.42
N ASN A 24 -8.89 6.54 22.17
CA ASN A 24 -8.12 7.08 21.04
C ASN A 24 -8.45 8.55 20.74
N ILE A 25 -9.71 8.98 20.95
CA ILE A 25 -10.11 10.40 20.85
C ILE A 25 -9.51 11.19 22.01
N GLU A 26 -9.50 10.63 23.23
CA GLU A 26 -8.90 11.24 24.41
C GLU A 26 -7.37 11.37 24.26
N ASP A 27 -6.70 10.34 23.76
CA ASP A 27 -5.27 10.34 23.44
C ASP A 27 -4.93 11.28 22.28
N SER A 28 -5.79 11.38 21.26
CA SER A 28 -5.64 12.34 20.17
C SER A 28 -5.86 13.78 20.65
N SER A 29 -6.82 14.01 21.54
CA SER A 29 -7.07 15.33 22.13
C SER A 29 -5.96 15.72 23.11
N ALA A 30 -5.41 14.76 23.86
CA ALA A 30 -4.24 14.95 24.71
C ALA A 30 -2.96 15.18 23.89
N ALA A 31 -2.80 14.51 22.74
CA ALA A 31 -1.70 14.76 21.80
C ALA A 31 -1.81 16.16 21.15
N THR A 32 -3.04 16.59 20.84
CA THR A 32 -3.32 17.95 20.32
C THR A 32 -3.12 19.02 21.40
N ALA A 33 -3.47 18.74 22.65
CA ALA A 33 -3.19 19.61 23.79
C ALA A 33 -1.69 19.68 24.11
N ARG A 34 -0.95 18.57 23.98
CA ARG A 34 0.51 18.53 24.13
C ARG A 34 1.23 19.26 22.99
N SER A 35 0.76 19.16 21.74
CA SER A 35 1.32 19.93 20.62
C SER A 35 1.00 21.43 20.73
N ALA A 36 -0.18 21.80 21.23
CA ALA A 36 -0.52 23.18 21.58
C ALA A 36 0.33 23.71 22.77
N ALA A 37 0.62 22.86 23.76
CA ALA A 37 1.51 23.19 24.88
C ALA A 37 2.98 23.34 24.45
N GLN A 38 3.46 22.49 23.53
CA GLN A 38 4.80 22.62 22.94
C GLN A 38 4.93 23.86 22.05
N ASN A 39 3.90 24.17 21.25
CA ASN A 39 3.86 25.40 20.45
C ASN A 39 3.82 26.66 21.32
N THR A 40 3.15 26.63 22.48
CA THR A 40 3.17 27.75 23.44
C THR A 40 4.49 27.86 24.21
N GLN A 41 5.24 26.78 24.41
CA GLN A 41 6.62 26.84 24.95
C GLN A 41 7.62 27.40 23.93
N LEU A 42 7.49 27.05 22.64
CA LEU A 42 8.27 27.67 21.55
C LEU A 42 7.99 29.18 21.44
N LEU A 43 6.74 29.60 21.63
CA LEU A 43 6.37 31.02 21.70
C LEU A 43 6.88 31.73 22.96
N LYS A 44 7.01 31.02 24.10
CA LYS A 44 7.69 31.56 25.30
C LYS A 44 9.20 31.74 25.09
N GLY A 45 9.83 30.92 24.25
CA GLY A 45 11.23 31.10 23.82
C GLY A 45 11.46 32.29 22.89
N ILE A 46 10.44 32.70 22.13
CA ILE A 46 10.47 33.89 21.24
C ILE A 46 10.11 35.19 22.01
N ALA A 47 9.50 35.08 23.19
CA ALA A 47 9.05 36.23 23.99
C ALA A 47 10.15 36.87 24.89
N TYR A 48 11.38 36.34 24.91
CA TYR A 48 12.43 36.87 25.80
C TYR A 48 13.37 37.91 25.15
N THR A 49 13.19 38.23 23.86
CA THR A 49 14.13 39.11 23.11
C THR A 49 13.55 40.43 22.58
N ASN A 50 12.33 40.86 22.91
CA ASN A 50 11.87 42.20 22.50
C ASN A 50 10.87 42.85 23.46
N ARG A 51 11.38 43.64 24.41
CA ARG A 51 10.58 44.44 25.36
C ARG A 51 10.16 45.84 24.88
N VAL A 52 10.32 46.16 23.59
CA VAL A 52 10.04 47.52 23.06
C VAL A 52 8.72 47.62 22.24
N ASN A 53 8.04 46.52 21.92
CA ASN A 53 6.78 46.54 21.12
C ASN A 53 5.47 46.39 21.94
N MET A 54 5.49 46.60 23.25
CA MET A 54 4.36 46.22 24.13
C MET A 54 3.16 47.19 24.14
N VAL A 55 3.29 48.42 23.61
CA VAL A 55 2.17 49.40 23.61
C VAL A 55 1.35 49.35 22.31
N PHE A 56 1.92 48.87 21.20
CA PHE A 56 1.19 48.71 19.92
C PHE A 56 0.34 47.42 19.85
N ASN A 57 0.60 46.43 20.72
CA ASN A 57 -0.12 45.15 20.75
C ASN A 57 -1.40 45.15 21.64
N GLY A 58 -1.60 46.17 22.49
CA GLY A 58 -2.77 46.25 23.38
C GLY A 58 -4.09 46.51 22.64
N ILE A 59 -4.05 47.30 21.57
CA ILE A 59 -5.24 47.64 20.75
C ILE A 59 -5.60 46.46 19.82
N THR A 60 -4.61 45.74 19.28
CA THR A 60 -4.79 44.51 18.50
C THR A 60 -5.22 43.32 19.36
N ALA A 61 -4.79 43.22 20.63
CA ALA A 61 -5.26 42.19 21.57
C ALA A 61 -6.74 42.35 21.94
N MET A 62 -7.24 43.59 22.10
CA MET A 62 -8.65 43.82 22.44
C MET A 62 -9.58 43.59 21.24
N ASN A 63 -9.15 43.96 20.03
CA ASN A 63 -9.88 43.69 18.80
C ASN A 63 -9.89 42.20 18.44
N SER A 64 -8.76 41.49 18.61
CA SER A 64 -8.69 40.03 18.42
C SER A 64 -9.48 39.26 19.47
N ALA A 65 -9.54 39.71 20.73
CA ALA A 65 -10.39 39.10 21.75
C ALA A 65 -11.90 39.25 21.45
N ARG A 66 -12.33 40.39 20.88
CA ARG A 66 -13.70 40.57 20.37
C ARG A 66 -13.97 39.65 19.17
N GLN A 67 -13.03 39.56 18.22
CA GLN A 67 -13.13 38.66 17.07
C GLN A 67 -13.19 37.18 17.47
N LEU A 68 -12.43 36.76 18.48
CA LEU A 68 -12.45 35.41 19.03
C LEU A 68 -13.79 35.10 19.70
N ARG A 69 -14.41 36.05 20.39
CA ARG A 69 -15.75 35.86 20.98
C ARG A 69 -16.82 35.75 19.90
N THR A 70 -16.77 36.59 18.87
CA THR A 70 -17.71 36.50 17.75
C THR A 70 -17.52 35.23 16.93
N GLN A 71 -16.28 34.79 16.70
CA GLN A 71 -15.98 33.55 16.00
C GLN A 71 -16.42 32.32 16.79
N LYS A 72 -16.23 32.31 18.13
CA LYS A 72 -16.75 31.25 19.00
C LYS A 72 -18.28 31.21 19.01
N GLN A 73 -18.94 32.36 19.04
CA GLN A 73 -20.40 32.44 18.95
C GLN A 73 -20.91 31.95 17.59
N GLN A 74 -20.24 32.32 16.49
CA GLN A 74 -20.58 31.82 15.15
C GLN A 74 -20.39 30.32 15.03
N LEU A 75 -19.30 29.76 15.58
CA LEU A 75 -19.05 28.32 15.56
C LEU A 75 -20.06 27.54 16.42
N ALA A 76 -20.45 28.09 17.57
CA ALA A 76 -21.50 27.48 18.40
C ALA A 76 -22.84 27.44 17.67
N LEU A 77 -23.24 28.55 17.02
CA LEU A 77 -24.46 28.62 16.21
C LEU A 77 -24.41 27.68 14.99
N GLN A 78 -23.25 27.58 14.33
CA GLN A 78 -23.06 26.66 13.21
C GLN A 78 -23.18 25.20 13.66
N ASN A 79 -22.61 24.86 14.82
CA ASN A 79 -22.74 23.51 15.39
C ASN A 79 -24.19 23.18 15.77
N GLU A 80 -24.93 24.13 16.34
CA GLU A 80 -26.36 23.95 16.62
C GLU A 80 -27.18 23.74 15.35
N GLN A 81 -26.91 24.52 14.29
CA GLN A 81 -27.57 24.34 13.00
C GLN A 81 -27.30 22.97 12.39
N HIS A 82 -26.05 22.51 12.40
CA HIS A 82 -25.70 21.17 11.94
C HIS A 82 -26.42 20.08 12.75
N ARG A 83 -26.52 20.24 14.07
CA ARG A 83 -27.23 19.29 14.93
C ARG A 83 -28.72 19.23 14.61
N LEU A 84 -29.37 20.39 14.48
CA LEU A 84 -30.79 20.46 14.11
C LEU A 84 -31.05 19.88 12.72
N GLN A 85 -30.15 20.11 11.76
CA GLN A 85 -30.24 19.52 10.44
C GLN A 85 -30.10 18.00 10.49
N GLN A 86 -29.17 17.47 11.29
CA GLN A 86 -29.04 16.03 11.50
C GLN A 86 -30.28 15.42 12.17
N GLU A 87 -30.84 16.09 13.18
CA GLU A 87 -32.08 15.66 13.84
C GLU A 87 -33.25 15.64 12.85
N GLN A 88 -33.39 16.65 12.00
CA GLN A 88 -34.42 16.68 10.95
C GLN A 88 -34.24 15.56 9.92
N HIS A 89 -33.02 15.30 9.45
CA HIS A 89 -32.76 14.18 8.54
C HIS A 89 -33.05 12.83 9.19
N ALA A 90 -32.70 12.66 10.47
CA ALA A 90 -33.00 11.44 11.21
C ALA A 90 -34.51 11.23 11.38
N LEU A 91 -35.27 12.27 11.73
CA LEU A 91 -36.72 12.22 11.81
C LEU A 91 -37.35 11.92 10.44
N GLN A 92 -36.85 12.55 9.38
CA GLN A 92 -37.33 12.31 8.02
C GLN A 92 -37.08 10.86 7.57
N GLN A 93 -35.91 10.31 7.89
CA GLN A 93 -35.59 8.90 7.64
C GLN A 93 -36.47 7.94 8.45
N ALA A 94 -36.78 8.28 9.70
CA ALA A 94 -37.65 7.47 10.54
C ALA A 94 -39.09 7.43 10.00
N VAL A 95 -39.62 8.59 9.58
CA VAL A 95 -40.96 8.70 8.97
C VAL A 95 -41.00 7.95 7.65
N SER A 96 -40.02 8.12 6.77
CA SER A 96 -39.99 7.41 5.48
C SER A 96 -39.89 5.90 5.66
N ALA A 97 -39.12 5.42 6.64
CA ALA A 97 -39.03 4.01 6.99
C ALA A 97 -40.38 3.47 7.52
N GLN A 98 -41.09 4.23 8.34
CA GLN A 98 -42.42 3.84 8.84
C GLN A 98 -43.45 3.77 7.70
N THR A 99 -43.47 4.77 6.82
CA THR A 99 -44.34 4.77 5.64
C THR A 99 -44.04 3.59 4.73
N ALA A 100 -42.76 3.33 4.44
CA ALA A 100 -42.35 2.19 3.60
C ALA A 100 -42.77 0.84 4.21
N ARG A 101 -42.68 0.67 5.53
CA ARG A 101 -43.15 -0.54 6.23
C ARG A 101 -44.68 -0.69 6.12
N HIS A 102 -45.41 0.40 6.29
CA HIS A 102 -46.87 0.38 6.15
C HIS A 102 -47.27 0.03 4.71
N GLU A 103 -46.71 0.70 3.70
CA GLU A 103 -46.99 0.40 2.30
C GLU A 103 -46.65 -1.05 1.94
N PHE A 104 -45.53 -1.58 2.43
CA PHE A 104 -45.18 -2.97 2.23
C PHE A 104 -46.18 -3.93 2.91
N SER A 105 -46.65 -3.60 4.12
CA SER A 105 -47.68 -4.41 4.79
C SER A 105 -49.02 -4.43 4.06
N MET A 106 -49.37 -3.34 3.38
CA MET A 106 -50.55 -3.28 2.51
C MET A 106 -50.31 -4.07 1.22
N TRP A 107 -49.15 -3.92 0.60
CA TRP A 107 -48.79 -4.65 -0.61
C TRP A 107 -48.79 -6.17 -0.40
N ARG A 108 -48.34 -6.67 0.75
CA ARG A 108 -48.39 -8.12 1.08
C ARG A 108 -49.80 -8.72 1.06
N GLN A 109 -50.84 -7.90 1.10
CA GLN A 109 -52.24 -8.34 1.02
C GLN A 109 -52.76 -8.43 -0.43
N THR A 110 -52.01 -7.91 -1.42
CA THR A 110 -52.36 -8.06 -2.84
C THR A 110 -52.01 -9.46 -3.34
N PRO A 111 -52.56 -9.91 -4.48
CA PRO A 111 -52.22 -11.22 -5.04
C PRO A 111 -50.71 -11.42 -5.26
N GLU A 112 -50.00 -10.38 -5.71
CA GLU A 112 -48.54 -10.42 -5.89
C GLU A 112 -47.81 -10.53 -4.55
N GLY A 113 -48.28 -9.79 -3.55
CA GLY A 113 -47.74 -9.83 -2.20
C GLY A 113 -47.92 -11.19 -1.53
N VAL A 114 -49.07 -11.85 -1.73
CA VAL A 114 -49.32 -13.21 -1.23
C VAL A 114 -48.36 -14.21 -1.87
N ALA A 115 -48.19 -14.16 -3.20
CA ALA A 115 -47.23 -15.02 -3.89
C ALA A 115 -45.79 -14.80 -3.40
N PHE A 116 -45.40 -13.56 -3.11
CA PHE A 116 -44.11 -13.27 -2.50
C PHE A 116 -44.00 -13.84 -1.08
N VAL A 117 -45.03 -13.77 -0.24
CA VAL A 117 -45.00 -14.32 1.12
C VAL A 117 -44.83 -15.85 1.08
N GLU A 118 -45.57 -16.55 0.22
CA GLU A 118 -45.41 -18.00 0.02
C GLU A 118 -44.01 -18.39 -0.51
N TRP A 119 -43.45 -17.55 -1.38
CA TRP A 119 -42.07 -17.69 -1.83
C TRP A 119 -41.08 -17.43 -0.68
N GLN A 120 -41.29 -16.38 0.11
CA GLN A 120 -40.44 -15.98 1.23
C GLN A 120 -40.37 -17.07 2.29
N GLU A 121 -41.49 -17.69 2.65
CA GLU A 121 -41.53 -18.78 3.63
C GLU A 121 -40.65 -19.96 3.21
N ARG A 122 -40.70 -20.33 1.93
CA ARG A 122 -39.84 -21.37 1.35
C ARG A 122 -38.38 -20.92 1.22
N ALA A 123 -38.13 -19.65 0.89
CA ALA A 123 -36.79 -19.11 0.77
C ALA A 123 -36.07 -19.08 2.13
N VAL A 124 -36.77 -18.70 3.20
CA VAL A 124 -36.22 -18.64 4.57
C VAL A 124 -35.88 -20.02 5.13
N SER A 125 -36.55 -21.09 4.68
CA SER A 125 -36.17 -22.47 5.03
C SER A 125 -35.02 -23.01 4.17
N LEU A 126 -34.96 -22.66 2.88
CA LEU A 126 -33.92 -23.09 1.95
C LEU A 126 -32.56 -22.41 2.22
N LEU A 127 -32.56 -21.12 2.56
CA LEU A 127 -31.33 -20.33 2.68
C LEU A 127 -30.35 -20.89 3.73
N PRO A 128 -30.77 -21.23 4.97
CA PRO A 128 -29.87 -21.83 5.96
C PRO A 128 -29.24 -23.14 5.49
N PHE A 129 -29.98 -23.95 4.72
CA PHE A 129 -29.50 -25.19 4.15
C PHE A 129 -28.40 -24.93 3.10
N LEU A 130 -28.63 -24.02 2.15
CA LEU A 130 -27.62 -23.62 1.17
C LEU A 130 -26.36 -23.06 1.83
N ARG A 131 -26.52 -22.17 2.83
CA ARG A 131 -25.40 -21.61 3.61
C ARG A 131 -24.67 -22.66 4.43
N SER A 132 -25.36 -23.70 4.89
CA SER A 132 -24.73 -24.83 5.57
C SER A 132 -23.84 -25.59 4.59
N ARG A 133 -24.35 -25.91 3.40
CA ARG A 133 -23.58 -26.59 2.35
C ARG A 133 -22.37 -25.79 1.90
N GLU A 134 -22.54 -24.50 1.62
CA GLU A 134 -21.42 -23.61 1.29
C GLU A 134 -20.34 -23.65 2.37
N ARG A 135 -20.71 -23.55 3.66
CA ARG A 135 -19.75 -23.63 4.75
C ARG A 135 -19.04 -24.98 4.81
N THR A 136 -19.78 -26.09 4.75
CA THR A 136 -19.20 -27.43 4.81
C THR A 136 -18.24 -27.70 3.64
N TRP A 137 -18.65 -27.31 2.43
CA TRP A 137 -17.81 -27.39 1.24
C TRP A 137 -16.55 -26.53 1.37
N ASN A 138 -16.71 -25.30 1.85
CA ASN A 138 -15.61 -24.38 2.05
C ASN A 138 -14.60 -24.88 3.08
N THR A 139 -15.09 -25.49 4.17
CA THR A 139 -14.24 -26.11 5.19
C THR A 139 -13.50 -27.34 4.64
N ALA A 140 -14.17 -28.20 3.86
CA ALA A 140 -13.52 -29.35 3.25
C ALA A 140 -12.38 -28.93 2.30
N TRP A 141 -12.60 -27.92 1.47
CA TRP A 141 -11.55 -27.36 0.61
C TRP A 141 -10.43 -26.71 1.39
N ALA A 142 -10.72 -25.95 2.45
CA ALA A 142 -9.69 -25.36 3.28
C ALA A 142 -8.78 -26.44 3.89
N ASN A 143 -9.36 -27.52 4.42
CA ASN A 143 -8.63 -28.65 4.97
C ASN A 143 -7.80 -29.38 3.90
N ALA A 144 -8.38 -29.64 2.73
CA ALA A 144 -7.68 -30.27 1.62
C ALA A 144 -6.49 -29.43 1.12
N ILE A 145 -6.65 -28.11 1.00
CA ILE A 145 -5.59 -27.17 0.62
C ILE A 145 -4.50 -27.15 1.70
N GLU A 146 -4.85 -27.12 2.97
CA GLU A 146 -3.87 -27.11 4.07
C GLU A 146 -3.05 -28.41 4.11
N ARG A 147 -3.72 -29.57 4.01
CA ARG A 147 -3.05 -30.88 3.95
C ARG A 147 -2.11 -30.97 2.75
N THR A 148 -2.60 -30.68 1.56
CA THR A 148 -1.78 -30.76 0.33
C THR A 148 -0.64 -29.74 0.33
N ARG A 149 -0.85 -28.54 0.90
CA ARG A 149 0.22 -27.55 1.11
C ARG A 149 1.31 -28.07 2.06
N ALA A 150 0.95 -28.84 3.08
CA ALA A 150 1.92 -29.47 3.96
C ALA A 150 2.77 -30.53 3.22
N GLU A 151 2.19 -31.25 2.26
CA GLU A 151 2.88 -32.26 1.44
C GLU A 151 3.85 -31.66 0.39
N VAL A 152 3.74 -30.37 0.06
CA VAL A 152 4.66 -29.72 -0.89
C VAL A 152 6.08 -29.65 -0.29
N PRO A 153 7.13 -30.06 -1.04
CA PRO A 153 8.52 -29.89 -0.61
C PRO A 153 8.89 -28.44 -0.26
N GLU A 154 9.63 -28.24 0.83
CA GLU A 154 10.08 -26.90 1.27
C GLU A 154 10.91 -26.16 0.22
N GLY A 155 11.67 -26.89 -0.61
CA GLY A 155 12.44 -26.31 -1.71
C GLY A 155 11.57 -25.60 -2.75
N GLU A 156 10.39 -26.15 -3.07
CA GLU A 156 9.44 -25.53 -4.00
C GLU A 156 8.81 -24.27 -3.38
N LYS A 157 8.39 -24.36 -2.10
CA LYS A 157 7.83 -23.22 -1.36
C LYS A 157 8.80 -22.04 -1.33
N GLN A 158 10.07 -22.32 -1.04
CA GLN A 158 11.13 -21.31 -1.04
C GLN A 158 11.36 -20.71 -2.43
N ARG A 159 11.34 -21.54 -3.50
CA ARG A 159 11.49 -21.05 -4.88
C ARG A 159 10.38 -20.07 -5.25
N ILE A 160 9.12 -20.39 -4.97
CA ILE A 160 7.98 -19.49 -5.23
C ILE A 160 8.09 -18.20 -4.40
N ARG A 161 8.40 -18.31 -3.11
CA ARG A 161 8.57 -17.13 -2.23
C ARG A 161 9.68 -16.20 -2.71
N ASN A 162 10.77 -16.76 -3.22
CA ASN A 162 11.94 -15.99 -3.66
C ASN A 162 11.82 -15.50 -5.12
N HIS A 163 10.91 -16.07 -5.92
CA HIS A 163 10.71 -15.71 -7.31
C HIS A 163 10.44 -14.21 -7.56
N PRO A 164 9.52 -13.53 -6.83
CA PRO A 164 9.31 -12.09 -7.04
C PRO A 164 10.57 -11.25 -6.76
N ALA A 165 11.40 -11.67 -5.80
CA ALA A 165 12.68 -11.02 -5.53
C ALA A 165 13.69 -11.25 -6.67
N ARG A 166 13.73 -12.47 -7.25
CA ARG A 166 14.54 -12.79 -8.44
C ARG A 166 14.13 -12.01 -9.68
N LEU A 167 12.83 -11.70 -9.82
CA LEU A 167 12.31 -10.86 -10.91
C LEU A 167 12.62 -9.38 -10.70
N LYS A 168 12.39 -8.84 -9.50
CA LYS A 168 12.57 -7.40 -9.21
C LYS A 168 14.05 -6.99 -9.11
N GLN A 169 14.92 -7.88 -8.62
CA GLN A 169 16.37 -7.66 -8.49
C GLN A 169 16.74 -6.34 -7.79
N ASN A 170 16.08 -6.04 -6.67
CA ASN A 170 16.24 -4.77 -5.95
C ASN A 170 17.70 -4.45 -5.61
N GLY A 171 18.51 -5.46 -5.24
CA GLY A 171 19.94 -5.28 -4.94
C GLY A 171 20.76 -4.80 -6.14
N LEU A 172 20.59 -5.42 -7.32
CA LEU A 172 21.26 -5.00 -8.55
C LEU A 172 20.78 -3.62 -9.03
N ARG A 173 19.50 -3.28 -8.79
CA ARG A 173 18.96 -1.96 -9.08
C ARG A 173 19.64 -0.88 -8.24
N ILE A 174 19.75 -1.08 -6.92
CA ILE A 174 20.43 -0.14 -6.02
C ILE A 174 21.91 -0.02 -6.39
N ALA A 175 22.60 -1.14 -6.63
CA ALA A 175 24.00 -1.15 -7.06
C ALA A 175 24.21 -0.38 -8.38
N SER A 176 23.30 -0.51 -9.35
CA SER A 176 23.37 0.26 -10.60
C SER A 176 23.19 1.76 -10.39
N PHE A 177 22.34 2.19 -9.46
CA PHE A 177 22.17 3.61 -9.12
C PHE A 177 23.41 4.18 -8.42
N VAL A 178 24.00 3.42 -7.51
CA VAL A 178 25.24 3.83 -6.82
C VAL A 178 26.39 3.93 -7.83
N ALA A 179 26.55 2.94 -8.71
CA ALA A 179 27.57 2.97 -9.76
C ALA A 179 27.36 4.15 -10.73
N PHE A 180 26.12 4.46 -11.07
CA PHE A 180 25.79 5.63 -11.89
C PHE A 180 26.16 6.94 -11.19
N ALA A 181 25.83 7.09 -9.90
CA ALA A 181 26.20 8.27 -9.13
C ALA A 181 27.72 8.46 -9.06
N VAL A 182 28.48 7.37 -8.86
CA VAL A 182 29.95 7.39 -8.91
C VAL A 182 30.46 7.78 -10.30
N ALA A 183 29.88 7.24 -11.37
CA ALA A 183 30.26 7.61 -12.74
C ALA A 183 30.01 9.10 -13.04
N VAL A 184 28.89 9.65 -12.56
CA VAL A 184 28.59 11.09 -12.69
C VAL A 184 29.60 11.93 -11.91
N LEU A 185 29.95 11.54 -10.69
CA LEU A 185 30.98 12.24 -9.91
C LEU A 185 32.36 12.18 -10.58
N CYS A 186 32.74 11.03 -11.14
CA CYS A 186 33.96 10.91 -11.94
C CYS A 186 33.92 11.78 -13.20
N ALA A 187 32.77 11.90 -13.87
CA ALA A 187 32.61 12.74 -15.04
C ALA A 187 32.73 14.24 -14.69
N ILE A 188 32.13 14.66 -13.57
CA ILE A 188 32.27 16.03 -13.06
C ILE A 188 33.74 16.31 -12.70
N SER A 189 34.39 15.39 -11.98
CA SER A 189 35.80 15.52 -11.59
C SER A 189 36.72 15.61 -12.81
N PHE A 190 36.51 14.76 -13.81
CA PHE A 190 37.26 14.80 -15.07
C PHE A 190 37.02 16.11 -15.83
N GLY A 191 35.77 16.56 -15.91
CA GLY A 191 35.41 17.84 -16.54
C GLY A 191 36.07 19.04 -15.85
N LEU A 192 36.12 19.04 -14.52
CA LEU A 192 36.83 20.06 -13.74
C LEU A 192 38.34 20.01 -13.99
N GLN A 193 38.97 18.84 -13.91
CA GLN A 193 40.40 18.68 -14.20
C GLN A 193 40.75 19.15 -15.61
N PHE A 194 39.94 18.77 -16.60
CA PHE A 194 40.13 19.19 -17.99
C PHE A 194 39.93 20.70 -18.16
N PHE A 195 38.93 21.29 -17.49
CA PHE A 195 38.69 22.73 -17.51
C PHE A 195 39.85 23.50 -16.88
N PHE A 196 40.34 23.09 -15.70
CA PHE A 196 41.48 23.73 -15.06
C PHE A 196 42.77 23.54 -15.87
N TYR A 197 43.01 22.35 -16.42
CA TYR A 197 44.15 22.09 -17.30
C TYR A 197 44.10 22.96 -18.56
N GLY A 198 42.94 23.07 -19.20
CA GLY A 198 42.72 23.93 -20.36
C GLY A 198 42.82 25.41 -20.03
N LEU A 199 42.32 25.85 -18.87
CA LEU A 199 42.45 27.22 -18.40
C LEU A 199 43.92 27.56 -18.16
N VAL A 200 44.66 26.71 -17.47
CA VAL A 200 46.10 26.90 -17.23
C VAL A 200 46.87 26.94 -18.55
N GLN A 201 46.57 26.09 -19.53
CA GLN A 201 47.20 26.17 -20.86
C GLN A 201 46.80 27.46 -21.61
N ALA A 202 45.53 27.85 -21.59
CA ALA A 202 45.03 29.03 -22.28
C ALA A 202 45.50 30.35 -21.65
N THR A 203 45.73 30.37 -20.34
CA THR A 203 46.33 31.50 -19.62
C THR A 203 47.87 31.45 -19.62
N GLY A 204 48.49 30.54 -20.38
CA GLY A 204 49.94 30.46 -20.53
C GLY A 204 50.65 29.97 -19.28
N GLY A 205 50.28 28.79 -18.78
CA GLY A 205 51.03 28.04 -17.78
C GLY A 205 52.46 27.84 -18.28
N GLY A 206 53.35 28.76 -17.90
CA GLY A 206 54.77 28.74 -18.26
C GLY A 206 55.25 29.84 -19.21
N SER A 207 54.51 30.94 -19.43
CA SER A 207 55.11 32.13 -20.03
C SER A 207 55.00 33.31 -19.08
N SER A 208 56.12 33.62 -18.42
CA SER A 208 56.44 34.92 -17.86
C SER A 208 56.50 35.98 -18.98
N GLU A 209 55.41 36.17 -19.72
CA GLU A 209 55.37 37.17 -20.77
C GLU A 209 54.92 38.52 -20.21
N ARG A 210 55.96 39.29 -19.90
CA ARG A 210 56.08 40.73 -20.18
C ARG A 210 55.10 41.63 -19.42
N ALA A 211 55.29 41.69 -18.11
CA ALA A 211 55.27 42.98 -17.42
C ALA A 211 56.72 43.38 -17.17
N HIS A 212 57.12 44.58 -17.63
CA HIS A 212 58.48 45.11 -17.53
C HIS A 212 59.17 44.78 -16.16
N GLY A 213 60.09 43.81 -16.15
CA GLY A 213 61.06 43.60 -15.04
C GLY A 213 61.07 42.27 -14.26
N SER A 214 60.34 41.22 -14.64
CA SER A 214 60.34 39.94 -13.87
C SER A 214 61.33 38.88 -14.39
N ILE A 215 62.21 38.39 -13.51
CA ILE A 215 63.17 37.27 -13.70
C ILE A 215 62.44 35.93 -13.87
N THR A 216 62.91 35.05 -14.77
CA THR A 216 62.37 33.69 -14.96
C THR A 216 62.86 32.70 -13.90
N TYR A 217 62.18 31.56 -13.68
CA TYR A 217 62.61 30.57 -12.67
C TYR A 217 64.02 30.03 -12.93
N GLU A 218 64.36 29.77 -14.20
CA GLU A 218 65.69 29.33 -14.60
C GLU A 218 66.76 30.41 -14.37
N GLU A 219 66.46 31.67 -14.72
CA GLU A 219 67.34 32.81 -14.43
C GLU A 219 67.47 33.08 -12.92
N CYS A 220 66.42 32.81 -12.13
CA CYS A 220 66.46 32.93 -10.67
C CYS A 220 67.45 31.93 -10.06
N LEU A 221 67.43 30.69 -10.56
CA LEU A 221 68.38 29.65 -10.13
C LEU A 221 69.82 29.97 -10.56
N ASP A 222 70.02 30.54 -11.75
CA ASP A 222 71.34 30.97 -12.22
C ASP A 222 71.90 32.13 -11.38
N ILE A 223 71.08 33.12 -11.01
CA ILE A 223 71.48 34.23 -10.12
C ILE A 223 71.77 33.71 -8.70
N LEU A 224 71.04 32.71 -8.22
CA LEU A 224 71.29 32.06 -6.93
C LEU A 224 72.63 31.30 -6.91
N ALA A 225 73.10 30.84 -8.06
CA ALA A 225 74.36 30.11 -8.21
C ALA A 225 75.60 31.01 -8.34
N ASP A 226 75.43 32.33 -8.47
CA ASP A 226 76.52 33.31 -8.58
C ASP A 226 77.15 33.62 -7.20
N PRO A 227 78.46 33.44 -6.98
CA PRO A 227 79.12 33.62 -5.68
C PRO A 227 79.06 35.05 -5.09
N ASP A 228 78.72 36.06 -5.90
CA ASP A 228 78.58 37.46 -5.46
C ASP A 228 77.13 37.86 -5.12
N ASN A 229 76.19 36.91 -5.09
CA ASN A 229 74.79 37.19 -4.77
C ASN A 229 74.57 37.34 -3.24
N ILE A 230 74.14 38.52 -2.81
CA ILE A 230 73.89 38.86 -1.40
C ILE A 230 72.39 39.10 -1.13
N ILE A 231 71.53 39.05 -2.15
CA ILE A 231 70.16 39.60 -2.08
C ILE A 231 69.06 38.52 -2.20
N MET A 232 69.26 37.45 -2.96
CA MET A 232 68.21 36.44 -3.23
C MET A 232 68.42 35.15 -2.44
N ASN A 233 67.33 34.60 -1.88
CA ASN A 233 67.30 33.33 -1.16
C ASN A 233 66.60 32.24 -1.99
N GLU A 234 66.89 30.95 -1.71
CA GLU A 234 66.31 29.80 -2.43
C GLU A 234 64.76 29.80 -2.39
N SER A 235 64.19 30.31 -1.30
CA SER A 235 62.74 30.50 -1.13
C SER A 235 62.12 31.46 -2.14
N ASP A 236 62.87 32.44 -2.62
CA ASP A 236 62.38 33.44 -3.57
C ASP A 236 62.26 32.83 -4.97
N CYS A 237 63.15 31.90 -5.32
CA CYS A 237 63.03 31.13 -6.56
C CYS A 237 61.93 30.08 -6.47
N GLU A 238 61.76 29.41 -5.32
CA GLU A 238 60.70 28.40 -5.15
C GLU A 238 59.29 29.00 -5.29
N ALA A 239 59.10 30.28 -4.94
CA ALA A 239 57.85 31.02 -5.13
C ALA A 239 57.45 31.21 -6.61
N ILE A 240 58.41 31.11 -7.54
CA ILE A 240 58.21 31.31 -8.99
C ILE A 240 58.32 29.97 -9.74
N ARG A 241 58.48 28.86 -9.03
CA ARG A 241 58.61 27.52 -9.63
C ARG A 241 57.35 27.19 -10.45
N PRO A 242 57.50 26.77 -11.73
CA PRO A 242 56.36 26.33 -12.52
C PRO A 242 55.75 25.07 -11.89
N VAL A 243 54.44 25.10 -11.66
CA VAL A 243 53.70 23.94 -11.17
C VAL A 243 53.62 22.91 -12.30
N GLU A 244 54.15 21.70 -12.08
CA GLU A 244 54.00 20.58 -13.01
C GLU A 244 52.52 20.18 -13.09
N ASN A 245 51.90 20.47 -14.23
CA ASN A 245 50.50 20.11 -14.47
C ASN A 245 50.42 18.65 -14.94
N THR A 246 50.04 17.73 -14.05
CA THR A 246 49.74 16.35 -14.44
C THR A 246 48.51 16.32 -15.38
N PRO A 247 48.57 15.62 -16.52
CA PRO A 247 47.44 15.55 -17.44
C PRO A 247 46.23 14.86 -16.78
N PRO A 248 44.99 15.26 -17.13
CA PRO A 248 43.79 14.64 -16.58
C PRO A 248 43.74 13.14 -16.93
N SER A 249 43.51 12.29 -15.92
CA SER A 249 43.43 10.83 -16.11
C SER A 249 42.00 10.38 -16.38
N ILE A 250 41.77 9.72 -17.52
CA ILE A 250 40.45 9.19 -17.92
C ILE A 250 40.13 7.83 -17.27
N VAL A 251 41.14 7.15 -16.71
CA VAL A 251 41.04 5.80 -16.14
C VAL A 251 39.88 5.64 -15.13
N PRO A 252 39.69 6.51 -14.12
CA PRO A 252 38.61 6.35 -13.15
C PRO A 252 37.21 6.45 -13.78
N LEU A 253 37.05 7.31 -14.79
CA LEU A 253 35.79 7.45 -15.53
C LEU A 253 35.44 6.17 -16.30
N VAL A 254 36.42 5.61 -17.02
CA VAL A 254 36.24 4.37 -17.80
C VAL A 254 35.89 3.20 -16.89
N LEU A 255 36.55 3.07 -15.73
CA LEU A 255 36.24 2.02 -14.75
C LEU A 255 34.83 2.17 -14.15
N ALA A 256 34.43 3.39 -13.78
CA ALA A 256 33.10 3.65 -13.24
C ALA A 256 32.00 3.39 -14.28
N ALA A 257 32.19 3.87 -15.50
CA ALA A 257 31.26 3.64 -16.62
C ALA A 257 31.16 2.15 -16.97
N GLY A 258 32.29 1.45 -17.06
CA GLY A 258 32.35 0.00 -17.32
C GLY A 258 31.62 -0.81 -16.25
N THR A 259 31.81 -0.45 -14.97
CA THR A 259 31.11 -1.09 -13.85
C THR A 259 29.59 -0.87 -13.93
N CYS A 260 29.16 0.35 -14.26
CA CYS A 260 27.75 0.68 -14.42
C CYS A 260 27.11 -0.15 -15.56
N VAL A 261 27.73 -0.18 -16.73
CA VAL A 261 27.24 -0.96 -17.88
C VAL A 261 27.22 -2.45 -17.56
N GLY A 262 28.27 -2.98 -16.91
CA GLY A 262 28.35 -4.37 -16.48
C GLY A 262 27.21 -4.77 -15.55
N LEU A 263 26.88 -3.93 -14.55
CA LEU A 263 25.76 -4.19 -13.64
C LEU A 263 24.40 -4.18 -14.35
N VAL A 264 24.19 -3.28 -15.31
CA VAL A 264 22.96 -3.22 -16.11
C VAL A 264 22.78 -4.48 -16.96
N ILE A 265 23.86 -4.93 -17.62
CA ILE A 265 23.85 -6.17 -18.43
C ILE A 265 23.59 -7.38 -17.52
N ALA A 266 24.33 -7.50 -16.41
CA ALA A 266 24.15 -8.60 -15.46
C ALA A 266 22.71 -8.67 -14.92
N ARG A 267 22.10 -7.51 -14.63
CA ARG A 267 20.70 -7.41 -14.24
C ARG A 267 19.76 -7.94 -15.33
N LYS A 268 19.90 -7.44 -16.58
CA LYS A 268 19.06 -7.89 -17.70
C LYS A 268 19.19 -9.38 -17.96
N VAL A 269 20.39 -9.94 -17.92
CA VAL A 269 20.63 -11.38 -18.09
C VAL A 269 19.94 -12.16 -16.99
N ARG A 270 20.17 -11.82 -15.71
CA ARG A 270 19.54 -12.52 -14.57
C ARG A 270 18.02 -12.40 -14.57
N GLN A 271 17.49 -11.27 -15.04
CA GLN A 271 16.04 -11.06 -15.10
C GLN A 271 15.42 -11.94 -16.18
N ARG A 272 16.05 -12.01 -17.37
CA ARG A 272 15.62 -12.91 -18.44
C ARG A 272 15.70 -14.37 -18.02
N THR A 273 16.76 -14.80 -17.35
CA THR A 273 16.87 -16.18 -16.85
C THR A 273 15.78 -16.48 -15.82
N ALA A 274 15.41 -15.52 -14.96
CA ALA A 274 14.34 -15.72 -13.98
C ALA A 274 12.94 -15.72 -14.64
N GLN A 275 12.73 -14.94 -15.70
CA GLN A 275 11.48 -14.93 -16.47
C GLN A 275 11.29 -16.20 -17.29
N ASN A 276 12.39 -16.73 -17.84
CA ASN A 276 12.38 -17.93 -18.69
C ASN A 276 12.58 -19.21 -17.88
N ASP A 277 12.54 -19.18 -16.55
CA ASP A 277 12.71 -20.36 -15.69
C ASP A 277 11.43 -21.22 -15.74
N PRO A 278 11.42 -22.37 -16.45
CA PRO A 278 10.22 -23.18 -16.61
C PRO A 278 9.87 -23.96 -15.33
N THR A 279 10.78 -23.97 -14.35
CA THR A 279 10.69 -24.83 -13.16
C THR A 279 9.39 -24.57 -12.39
N LEU A 280 9.00 -23.30 -12.21
CA LEU A 280 7.79 -22.97 -11.45
C LEU A 280 6.51 -23.42 -12.14
N GLU A 281 6.47 -23.30 -13.47
CA GLU A 281 5.32 -23.73 -14.25
C GLU A 281 5.22 -25.25 -14.29
N GLN A 282 6.35 -25.95 -14.44
CA GLN A 282 6.41 -27.40 -14.38
C GLN A 282 6.02 -27.94 -13.00
N GLU A 283 6.52 -27.33 -11.92
CA GLU A 283 6.14 -27.67 -10.56
C GLU A 283 4.65 -27.44 -10.33
N SER A 284 4.09 -26.31 -10.79
CA SER A 284 2.65 -26.04 -10.70
C SER A 284 1.82 -27.08 -11.46
N ARG A 285 2.20 -27.41 -12.71
CA ARG A 285 1.54 -28.47 -13.50
C ARG A 285 1.62 -29.83 -12.82
N ALA A 286 2.75 -30.17 -12.20
CA ALA A 286 2.91 -31.42 -11.46
C ALA A 286 1.98 -31.48 -10.23
N ARG A 287 1.82 -30.37 -9.50
CA ARG A 287 0.87 -30.28 -8.38
C ARG A 287 -0.58 -30.43 -8.85
N ILE A 288 -0.95 -29.76 -9.94
CA ILE A 288 -2.29 -29.88 -10.55
C ILE A 288 -2.54 -31.31 -11.05
N ALA A 289 -1.55 -31.95 -11.68
CA ALA A 289 -1.68 -33.33 -12.14
C ALA A 289 -1.86 -34.32 -10.97
N ARG A 290 -1.23 -34.05 -9.82
CA ARG A 290 -1.29 -34.91 -8.63
C ARG A 290 -2.56 -34.72 -7.81
N TRP A 291 -3.01 -33.47 -7.61
CA TRP A 291 -4.09 -33.15 -6.67
C TRP A 291 -5.31 -32.50 -7.33
N GLY A 292 -5.29 -32.24 -8.64
CA GLY A 292 -6.35 -31.55 -9.37
C GLY A 292 -6.30 -30.01 -9.28
N PHE A 293 -5.48 -29.45 -8.38
CA PHE A 293 -5.30 -28.01 -8.18
C PHE A 293 -3.88 -27.70 -7.68
N ASP A 294 -3.53 -26.41 -7.64
CA ASP A 294 -2.26 -25.95 -7.08
C ASP A 294 -2.47 -25.35 -5.67
N PRO A 295 -2.00 -26.03 -4.59
CA PRO A 295 -2.23 -25.60 -3.21
C PRO A 295 -1.45 -24.34 -2.80
N LEU A 296 -0.47 -23.92 -3.60
CA LEU A 296 0.33 -22.72 -3.34
C LEU A 296 -0.21 -21.47 -4.03
N SER A 297 -0.99 -21.63 -5.10
CA SER A 297 -1.63 -20.51 -5.81
C SER A 297 -3.09 -20.32 -5.40
N THR A 298 -3.75 -21.37 -4.92
CA THR A 298 -5.15 -21.33 -4.50
C THR A 298 -5.25 -20.70 -3.10
N GLN A 299 -5.89 -19.52 -3.01
CA GLN A 299 -6.06 -18.76 -1.75
C GLN A 299 -7.44 -18.95 -1.09
N GLY A 300 -8.29 -19.82 -1.60
CA GLY A 300 -9.63 -20.03 -1.05
C GLY A 300 -10.58 -20.72 -2.03
N VAL A 301 -11.83 -20.84 -1.59
CA VAL A 301 -12.86 -21.72 -2.17
C VAL A 301 -13.47 -21.09 -3.42
N GLY A 302 -12.89 -21.41 -4.57
CA GLY A 302 -13.38 -20.99 -5.89
C GLY A 302 -14.07 -22.11 -6.68
N PHE A 303 -14.15 -23.31 -6.11
CA PHE A 303 -14.77 -24.46 -6.76
C PHE A 303 -16.25 -24.50 -6.39
N PRO A 304 -17.19 -24.50 -7.35
CA PRO A 304 -18.59 -24.73 -7.04
C PRO A 304 -18.78 -26.19 -6.60
N TRP A 305 -19.73 -26.44 -5.71
CA TRP A 305 -20.15 -27.81 -5.35
C TRP A 305 -21.33 -28.31 -6.19
N HIS A 306 -21.94 -27.44 -6.99
CA HIS A 306 -23.13 -27.70 -7.79
C HIS A 306 -22.83 -27.81 -9.28
N GLU A 307 -23.63 -28.58 -10.02
CA GLU A 307 -23.41 -28.83 -11.46
C GLU A 307 -23.68 -27.61 -12.36
N SER A 308 -24.72 -26.82 -12.05
CA SER A 308 -25.15 -25.71 -12.91
C SER A 308 -24.49 -24.39 -12.52
N GLU A 309 -23.93 -23.68 -13.50
CA GLU A 309 -23.37 -22.33 -13.32
C GLU A 309 -24.42 -21.32 -12.85
N GLY A 310 -25.71 -21.56 -13.14
CA GLY A 310 -26.81 -20.68 -12.72
C GLY A 310 -27.00 -20.61 -11.20
N PHE A 311 -26.33 -21.47 -10.43
CA PHE A 311 -26.36 -21.45 -8.97
C PHE A 311 -25.23 -20.64 -8.33
N ALA A 312 -24.27 -20.11 -9.12
CA ALA A 312 -23.25 -19.24 -8.59
C ALA A 312 -23.89 -17.98 -7.98
N GLY A 313 -23.64 -17.73 -6.69
CA GLY A 313 -24.26 -16.62 -5.94
C GLY A 313 -25.76 -16.76 -5.71
N TYR A 314 -26.35 -17.94 -5.91
CA TYR A 314 -27.79 -18.17 -5.79
C TYR A 314 -28.35 -17.88 -4.39
N ALA A 315 -27.65 -18.34 -3.34
CA ALA A 315 -28.04 -18.02 -1.96
C ALA A 315 -27.98 -16.51 -1.69
N ASP A 316 -26.94 -15.82 -2.18
CA ASP A 316 -26.80 -14.37 -2.06
C ASP A 316 -27.94 -13.64 -2.79
N ASN A 317 -28.35 -14.11 -3.96
CA ASN A 317 -29.43 -13.53 -4.74
C ASN A 317 -30.80 -13.70 -4.05
N ILE A 318 -31.06 -14.86 -3.45
CA ILE A 318 -32.27 -15.10 -2.64
C ILE A 318 -32.28 -14.15 -1.44
N GLU A 319 -31.18 -14.05 -0.71
CA GLU A 319 -31.04 -13.17 0.46
C GLU A 319 -31.21 -11.70 0.08
N HIS A 320 -30.60 -11.28 -1.03
CA HIS A 320 -30.75 -9.94 -1.56
C HIS A 320 -32.20 -9.62 -1.93
N MET A 321 -32.92 -10.56 -2.55
CA MET A 321 -34.33 -10.39 -2.87
C MET A 321 -35.19 -10.28 -1.61
N LEU A 322 -34.92 -11.09 -0.58
CA LEU A 322 -35.60 -10.99 0.73
C LEU A 322 -35.42 -9.60 1.36
N HIS A 323 -34.22 -9.02 1.27
CA HIS A 323 -33.93 -7.70 1.84
C HIS A 323 -34.45 -6.53 1.00
N SER A 324 -34.46 -6.66 -0.32
CA SER A 324 -34.87 -5.59 -1.24
C SER A 324 -36.38 -5.57 -1.53
N ALA A 325 -37.09 -6.67 -1.30
CA ALA A 325 -38.52 -6.80 -1.57
C ALA A 325 -39.41 -5.69 -0.98
N PRO A 326 -39.17 -5.15 0.23
CA PRO A 326 -39.94 -4.02 0.74
C PRO A 326 -39.93 -2.78 -0.16
N SER A 327 -38.84 -2.57 -0.88
CA SER A 327 -38.64 -1.44 -1.79
C SER A 327 -39.01 -1.79 -3.22
N THR A 328 -38.71 -3.01 -3.68
CA THR A 328 -38.87 -3.41 -5.09
C THR A 328 -40.24 -3.99 -5.41
N ARG A 329 -40.93 -4.58 -4.43
CA ARG A 329 -42.28 -5.16 -4.55
C ARG A 329 -42.37 -6.09 -5.78
N PRO A 330 -41.57 -7.17 -5.81
CA PRO A 330 -41.38 -7.97 -7.01
C PRO A 330 -42.69 -8.64 -7.44
N MET A 331 -42.92 -8.69 -8.74
CA MET A 331 -44.00 -9.49 -9.32
C MET A 331 -43.66 -10.98 -9.24
N PRO A 332 -44.67 -11.88 -9.29
CA PRO A 332 -44.42 -13.33 -9.26
C PRO A 332 -43.44 -13.82 -10.33
N SER A 333 -43.46 -13.21 -11.52
CA SER A 333 -42.54 -13.53 -12.62
C SER A 333 -41.09 -13.09 -12.39
N GLN A 334 -40.85 -12.22 -11.40
CA GLN A 334 -39.55 -11.72 -11.01
C GLN A 334 -38.95 -12.52 -9.84
N LEU A 335 -39.73 -13.40 -9.20
CA LEU A 335 -39.25 -14.21 -8.09
C LEU A 335 -38.25 -15.26 -8.58
N ILE A 336 -37.16 -15.40 -7.84
CA ILE A 336 -36.14 -16.42 -8.14
C ILE A 336 -36.76 -17.80 -7.92
N PRO A 337 -36.74 -18.71 -8.91
CA PRO A 337 -37.21 -20.08 -8.72
C PRO A 337 -36.44 -20.75 -7.59
N LEU A 338 -37.16 -21.26 -6.59
CA LEU A 338 -36.57 -21.93 -5.43
C LEU A 338 -36.35 -23.40 -5.75
N GLN A 339 -35.10 -23.83 -5.78
CA GLN A 339 -34.71 -25.19 -6.11
C GLN A 339 -33.44 -25.57 -5.34
N VAL A 340 -33.37 -26.84 -4.93
CA VAL A 340 -32.16 -27.40 -4.30
C VAL A 340 -31.16 -27.71 -5.42
N PRO A 341 -29.93 -27.16 -5.38
CA PRO A 341 -28.94 -27.45 -6.40
C PRO A 341 -28.52 -28.92 -6.40
N THR A 342 -28.34 -29.47 -7.61
CA THR A 342 -27.74 -30.80 -7.80
C THR A 342 -26.24 -30.71 -7.51
N PRO A 343 -25.71 -31.49 -6.55
CA PRO A 343 -24.28 -31.55 -6.27
C PRO A 343 -23.52 -32.16 -7.43
N LEU A 344 -22.27 -31.75 -7.63
CA LEU A 344 -21.36 -32.38 -8.57
C LEU A 344 -21.17 -33.86 -8.24
N GLN A 345 -20.89 -34.66 -9.27
CA GLN A 345 -20.49 -36.04 -9.07
C GLN A 345 -19.09 -36.11 -8.43
N PRO A 346 -18.88 -36.98 -7.42
CA PRO A 346 -17.56 -37.27 -6.90
C PRO A 346 -16.61 -37.72 -8.03
N SER A 347 -15.34 -37.36 -7.94
CA SER A 347 -14.35 -37.74 -8.96
C SER A 347 -12.96 -37.97 -8.39
N GLU A 348 -12.17 -38.81 -9.04
CA GLU A 348 -10.78 -39.10 -8.65
C GLU A 348 -9.86 -37.87 -8.69
N ARG A 349 -10.28 -36.80 -9.40
CA ARG A 349 -9.51 -35.56 -9.51
C ARG A 349 -9.76 -34.58 -8.35
N LEU A 350 -10.77 -34.86 -7.52
CA LEU A 350 -11.08 -34.05 -6.35
C LEU A 350 -10.40 -34.64 -5.10
N PRO A 351 -10.04 -33.81 -4.12
CA PRO A 351 -9.59 -34.28 -2.82
C PRO A 351 -10.63 -35.19 -2.15
N GLY A 352 -10.17 -36.16 -1.37
CA GLY A 352 -11.05 -37.06 -0.61
C GLY A 352 -12.04 -36.29 0.26
N GLU A 353 -11.58 -35.23 0.93
CA GLU A 353 -12.41 -34.37 1.77
C GLU A 353 -13.55 -33.70 0.99
N ALA A 354 -13.31 -33.32 -0.27
CA ALA A 354 -14.33 -32.75 -1.13
C ALA A 354 -15.30 -33.84 -1.62
N ASN A 355 -14.78 -35.01 -2.01
CA ASN A 355 -15.61 -36.14 -2.42
C ASN A 355 -16.55 -36.62 -1.30
N ASP A 356 -16.07 -36.71 -0.07
CA ASP A 356 -16.88 -37.10 1.10
C ASP A 356 -18.06 -36.14 1.30
N VAL A 357 -17.83 -34.84 1.13
CA VAL A 357 -18.89 -33.82 1.22
C VAL A 357 -19.88 -33.92 0.06
N LEU A 358 -19.40 -34.21 -1.17
CA LEU A 358 -20.31 -34.42 -2.31
C LEU A 358 -21.21 -35.64 -2.11
N VAL A 359 -20.67 -36.76 -1.59
CA VAL A 359 -21.46 -37.95 -1.25
C VAL A 359 -22.53 -37.61 -0.23
N MET A 360 -22.15 -36.91 0.85
CA MET A 360 -23.09 -36.44 1.86
C MET A 360 -24.20 -35.54 1.27
N PHE A 361 -23.87 -34.63 0.36
CA PHE A 361 -24.88 -33.78 -0.30
C PHE A 361 -25.83 -34.56 -1.21
N HIS A 362 -25.36 -35.62 -1.87
CA HIS A 362 -26.22 -36.50 -2.66
C HIS A 362 -27.19 -37.26 -1.75
N GLU A 363 -26.71 -37.85 -0.65
CA GLU A 363 -27.56 -38.55 0.32
C GLU A 363 -28.63 -37.63 0.94
N GLU A 364 -28.25 -36.41 1.32
CA GLU A 364 -29.19 -35.39 1.81
C GLU A 364 -30.25 -35.01 0.75
N ASN A 365 -29.86 -34.92 -0.53
CA ASN A 365 -30.81 -34.61 -1.60
C ASN A 365 -31.81 -35.74 -1.84
N GLU A 366 -31.36 -36.99 -1.77
CA GLU A 366 -32.26 -38.15 -1.88
C GLU A 366 -33.29 -38.16 -0.75
N GLN A 367 -32.89 -37.86 0.48
CA GLN A 367 -33.79 -37.74 1.64
C GLN A 367 -34.82 -36.62 1.49
N LEU A 368 -34.49 -35.54 0.79
CA LEU A 368 -35.42 -34.43 0.52
C LEU A 368 -36.39 -34.73 -0.63
N SER A 369 -36.09 -35.73 -1.46
CA SER A 369 -36.91 -36.13 -2.61
C SER A 369 -37.95 -37.22 -2.28
N GLN A 370 -37.84 -37.84 -1.11
CA GLN A 370 -38.79 -38.81 -0.54
C GLN A 370 -39.81 -38.08 0.34
#